data_AF-A0A7S3U424-F1
#
_entry.id   AF-A0A7S3U424-F1
#
_cell.length_a   1.000
_cell.length_b   1.000
_cell.length_c   1.000
_cell.angle_alpha   90.00
_cell.angle_beta   90.00
_cell.angle_gamma   90.00
#
_symmetry.space_group_name_H-M   'P 1'
#
loop_
_entity.id
_entity.type
_entity.pdbx_description
1 polymer ?
#
loop_
_entity_poly.entity_id
_entity_poly.type
_entity_poly.pdbx_seq_one_letter_code
_entity_poly.pdbx_strand_id
1 'polypeptide(L)'
;PKVLYRIAEEDVPKEDYTIPLGKAEVLQEGKDITIISYGTQLRHVRMAAALAEKEGISCEIIDLRTILPWDQETVINSIKKTGRCLVTHEAPITCGFGAELAAKVQE
;
A
#
# COMPACT_ATOMS: atom_id res chain seq x y z
N PRO A 1 14.14 -0.44 1.44
CA PRO A 1 14.20 0.17 2.79
C PRO A 1 15.30 -0.47 3.65
N LYS A 2 16.30 0.31 4.12
CA LYS A 2 17.50 -0.21 4.81
C LYS A 2 17.21 -1.07 6.05
N VAL A 3 16.12 -0.75 6.75
CA VAL A 3 15.69 -1.49 7.95
C VAL A 3 15.27 -2.93 7.62
N LEU A 4 14.90 -3.23 6.37
CA LEU A 4 14.46 -4.58 5.98
C LEU A 4 15.61 -5.53 5.62
N TYR A 5 16.85 -5.04 5.44
CA TYR A 5 17.96 -5.86 4.94
C TYR A 5 18.27 -7.12 5.75
N ARG A 6 17.94 -7.16 7.05
CA ARG A 6 18.22 -8.28 7.95
C ARG A 6 17.08 -8.61 8.91
N ILE A 7 15.88 -8.08 8.65
CA ILE A 7 14.71 -8.18 9.55
C ILE A 7 13.54 -8.89 8.86
N ALA A 8 13.57 -9.03 7.54
CA ALA A 8 12.58 -9.77 6.77
C ALA A 8 13.28 -10.90 6.03
N GLU A 9 12.75 -12.11 6.17
CA GLU A 9 13.15 -13.28 5.40
C GLU A 9 11.90 -13.75 4.66
N GLU A 10 12.06 -14.07 3.37
CA GLU A 10 11.01 -14.59 2.52
C GLU A 10 11.61 -15.55 1.50
N ASP A 11 10.78 -16.42 0.93
CA ASP A 11 11.21 -17.30 -0.16
C ASP A 11 11.36 -16.49 -1.45
N VAL A 12 12.60 -16.34 -1.90
CA VAL A 12 12.93 -15.64 -3.16
C VAL A 12 13.36 -16.66 -4.21
N PRO A 13 12.77 -16.63 -5.43
CA PRO A 13 13.23 -17.47 -6.54
C PRO A 13 14.73 -17.29 -6.82
N LYS A 14 15.42 -18.39 -7.07
CA LYS A 14 16.86 -18.36 -7.40
C LYS A 14 17.15 -17.87 -8.82
N GLU A 15 16.19 -18.07 -9.72
CA GLU A 15 16.28 -17.66 -11.12
C GLU A 15 15.87 -16.20 -11.28
N ASP A 16 16.31 -15.59 -12.36
CA ASP A 16 15.94 -14.22 -12.71
C ASP A 16 14.43 -14.11 -12.96
N TYR A 17 13.82 -13.10 -12.34
CA TYR A 17 12.42 -12.75 -12.56
C TYR A 17 12.27 -11.24 -12.59
N THR A 18 11.13 -10.79 -13.11
CA THR A 18 10.80 -9.36 -13.17
C THR A 18 9.47 -9.09 -12.49
N ILE A 19 9.38 -7.92 -11.87
CA ILE A 19 8.13 -7.35 -11.38
C ILE A 19 7.85 -6.11 -12.25
N PRO A 20 6.65 -5.97 -12.82
CA PRO A 20 6.33 -4.83 -13.68
C PRO A 20 6.38 -3.53 -12.89
N LEU A 21 7.10 -2.55 -13.44
CA LEU A 21 7.06 -1.17 -12.95
C LEU A 21 5.70 -0.54 -13.24
N GLY A 22 5.25 0.35 -12.36
CA GLY A 22 3.96 1.02 -12.49
C GLY A 22 2.76 0.12 -12.23
N LYS A 23 2.97 -1.03 -11.57
CA LYS A 23 1.90 -1.92 -11.10
C LYS A 23 1.94 -2.04 -9.59
N ALA A 24 0.83 -1.68 -8.94
CA ALA A 24 0.64 -1.88 -7.51
C ALA A 24 0.30 -3.34 -7.22
N GLU A 25 0.35 -3.71 -5.95
CA GLU A 25 -0.01 -5.04 -5.47
C GLU A 25 -1.03 -4.93 -4.34
N VAL A 26 -2.14 -5.67 -4.48
CA VAL A 26 -3.10 -5.85 -3.39
C VAL A 26 -2.59 -6.97 -2.51
N LEU A 27 -2.01 -6.60 -1.37
CA LEU A 27 -1.39 -7.51 -0.42
C LEU A 27 -2.41 -8.24 0.47
N GLN A 28 -3.58 -7.64 0.64
CA GLN A 28 -4.69 -8.14 1.43
C GLN A 28 -5.98 -7.54 0.87
N GLU A 29 -6.94 -8.39 0.52
CA GLU A 29 -8.27 -7.96 0.11
C GLU A 29 -9.09 -7.48 1.31
N GLY A 30 -9.89 -6.44 1.11
CA GLY A 30 -10.80 -5.93 2.12
C GLY A 30 -11.98 -5.17 1.55
N LYS A 31 -12.94 -4.80 2.41
CA LYS A 31 -14.21 -4.19 1.98
C LYS A 31 -14.58 -2.87 2.66
N ASP A 32 -13.97 -2.52 3.79
CA ASP A 32 -14.41 -1.37 4.60
C ASP A 32 -13.53 -0.12 4.38
N ILE A 33 -12.23 -0.31 4.12
CA ILE A 33 -11.27 0.76 3.87
C ILE A 33 -10.10 0.29 3.01
N THR A 34 -9.65 1.14 2.08
CA THR A 34 -8.39 0.96 1.33
C THR A 34 -7.25 1.70 2.04
N ILE A 35 -6.15 0.99 2.31
CA ILE A 35 -4.92 1.56 2.87
C ILE A 35 -3.80 1.48 1.83
N ILE A 36 -3.25 2.63 1.47
CA ILE A 36 -2.21 2.75 0.44
C ILE A 36 -0.89 3.12 1.12
N SER A 37 0.15 2.34 0.85
CA SER A 37 1.48 2.60 1.39
C SER A 37 2.58 2.00 0.50
N TYR A 38 3.83 2.13 0.94
CA TYR A 38 5.01 1.60 0.28
C TYR A 38 6.18 1.47 1.27
N GLY A 39 7.10 0.55 0.97
CA GLY A 39 8.32 0.36 1.75
C GLY A 39 8.05 -0.21 3.15
N THR A 40 8.80 0.24 4.17
CA THR A 40 8.67 -0.32 5.53
C THR A 40 7.30 -0.07 6.13
N GLN A 41 6.65 1.03 5.76
CA GLN A 41 5.38 1.44 6.31
C GLN A 41 4.29 0.37 6.15
N LEU A 42 4.38 -0.50 5.15
CA LEU A 42 3.47 -1.63 4.96
C LEU A 42 3.49 -2.65 6.12
N ARG A 43 4.63 -2.80 6.82
CA ARG A 43 4.67 -3.65 8.03
C ARG A 43 3.78 -3.07 9.13
N HIS A 44 3.84 -1.75 9.33
CA HIS A 44 2.98 -1.05 10.28
C HIS A 44 1.51 -1.14 9.87
N VAL A 45 1.21 -1.00 8.57
CA VAL A 45 -0.14 -1.15 8.02
C VAL A 45 -0.69 -2.55 8.27
N ARG A 46 0.07 -3.61 7.99
CA ARG A 46 -0.37 -5.00 8.26
C ARG A 46 -0.64 -5.24 9.74
N MET A 47 0.20 -4.73 10.64
CA MET A 47 -0.02 -4.81 12.09
C MET A 47 -1.29 -4.07 12.50
N ALA A 48 -1.51 -2.86 11.99
CA ALA A 48 -2.72 -2.08 12.26
C ALA A 48 -3.98 -2.74 11.71
N ALA A 49 -3.92 -3.31 10.50
CA ALA A 49 -5.03 -4.04 9.90
C ALA A 49 -5.43 -5.27 10.72
N ALA A 50 -4.45 -6.03 11.26
CA ALA A 50 -4.73 -7.15 12.16
C ALA A 50 -5.37 -6.73 13.49
N LEU A 51 -5.16 -5.49 13.94
CA LEU A 51 -5.88 -4.94 15.10
C LEU A 51 -7.29 -4.51 14.71
N ALA A 52 -7.44 -3.81 13.58
CA ALA A 52 -8.73 -3.36 13.05
C ALA A 52 -9.68 -4.55 12.74
N GLU A 53 -9.13 -5.67 12.26
CA GLU A 53 -9.90 -6.89 12.01
C GLU A 53 -10.56 -7.44 13.29
N LYS A 54 -9.89 -7.31 14.45
CA LYS A 54 -10.47 -7.69 15.75
C LYS A 54 -11.65 -6.81 16.16
N GLU A 55 -11.71 -5.60 15.62
CA GLU A 55 -12.84 -4.66 15.78
C GLU A 55 -13.89 -4.82 14.66
N GLY A 56 -13.72 -5.81 13.78
CA GLY A 56 -14.65 -6.10 12.68
C GLY A 56 -14.47 -5.23 11.44
N ILE A 57 -13.34 -4.54 11.30
CA ILE A 57 -13.02 -3.69 10.15
C ILE A 57 -12.14 -4.46 9.17
N SER A 58 -12.61 -4.61 7.93
CA SER A 58 -11.91 -5.27 6.85
C SER A 58 -11.09 -4.28 6.02
N CYS A 59 -9.78 -4.29 6.20
CA CYS A 59 -8.84 -3.42 5.49
C CYS A 59 -8.31 -4.08 4.21
N GLU A 60 -8.43 -3.36 3.10
CA GLU A 60 -7.70 -3.62 1.86
C GLU A 60 -6.33 -2.94 1.94
N ILE A 61 -5.24 -3.66 1.66
CA ILE A 61 -3.88 -3.13 1.75
C ILE A 61 -3.24 -3.14 0.37
N ILE A 62 -2.81 -1.97 -0.09
CA ILE A 62 -2.11 -1.79 -1.36
C ILE A 62 -0.67 -1.38 -1.11
N ASP A 63 0.27 -2.14 -1.68
CA ASP A 63 1.64 -1.71 -1.90
C ASP A 63 1.75 -1.04 -3.27
N LEU A 64 2.09 0.25 -3.30
CA LEU A 64 2.26 0.96 -4.57
C LEU A 64 3.42 0.42 -5.40
N ARG A 65 4.50 -0.04 -4.76
CA ARG A 65 5.79 -0.45 -5.35
C ARG A 65 6.51 0.63 -6.17
N THR A 66 5.83 1.26 -7.13
CA THR A 66 6.32 2.34 -7.99
C THR A 66 5.62 3.66 -7.64
N ILE A 67 6.42 4.71 -7.39
CA ILE A 67 5.91 6.05 -7.07
C ILE A 67 5.60 6.85 -8.36
N LEU A 68 6.39 6.66 -9.41
CA LEU A 68 6.18 7.36 -10.68
C LEU A 68 6.69 6.52 -11.88
N PRO A 69 5.85 6.23 -12.89
CA PRO A 69 4.39 6.35 -12.88
C PRO A 69 3.77 5.34 -11.90
N TRP A 70 2.81 5.76 -11.09
CA TRP A 70 2.11 4.87 -10.15
C TRP A 70 0.82 4.31 -10.76
N ASP A 71 0.36 3.19 -10.20
CA ASP A 71 -0.80 2.44 -10.70
C ASP A 71 -2.14 3.04 -10.24
N GLN A 72 -2.62 4.03 -10.99
CA GLN A 72 -3.88 4.71 -10.68
C GLN A 72 -5.09 3.77 -10.75
N GLU A 73 -5.09 2.85 -11.71
CA GLU A 73 -6.22 1.96 -11.96
C GLU A 73 -6.49 1.06 -10.76
N THR A 74 -5.46 0.37 -10.26
CA THR A 74 -5.56 -0.52 -9.10
C THR A 74 -6.06 0.24 -7.85
N VAL A 75 -5.47 1.41 -7.59
CA VAL A 75 -5.83 2.23 -6.42
C VAL A 75 -7.26 2.75 -6.50
N ILE A 76 -7.66 3.31 -7.63
CA ILE A 76 -9.00 3.89 -7.79
C ILE A 76 -10.07 2.79 -7.70
N ASN A 77 -9.84 1.62 -8.30
CA ASN A 77 -10.78 0.50 -8.23
C ASN A 77 -10.98 -0.01 -6.79
N SER A 78 -9.90 -0.12 -6.02
CA SER A 78 -9.94 -0.47 -4.59
C SER A 78 -10.73 0.55 -3.76
N ILE A 79 -10.49 1.84 -3.99
CA ILE A 79 -11.20 2.90 -3.27
C ILE A 79 -12.68 2.91 -3.63
N LYS A 80 -13.03 2.73 -4.92
CA LYS A 80 -14.43 2.59 -5.35
C LYS A 80 -15.13 1.39 -4.68
N LYS A 81 -14.40 0.29 -4.49
CA LYS A 81 -14.91 -0.91 -3.79
C LYS A 81 -15.20 -0.64 -2.31
N THR A 82 -14.28 0.01 -1.61
CA THR A 82 -14.33 0.17 -0.14
C THR A 82 -15.02 1.45 0.33
N GLY A 83 -15.09 2.49 -0.52
CA GLY A 83 -15.66 3.80 -0.23
C GLY A 83 -14.85 4.66 0.75
N ARG A 84 -13.71 4.17 1.25
CA ARG A 84 -12.83 4.88 2.20
C ARG A 84 -11.37 4.69 1.83
N CYS A 85 -10.56 5.72 2.02
CA CYS A 85 -9.14 5.72 1.68
C CYS A 85 -8.30 6.26 2.84
N LEU A 86 -7.18 5.58 3.12
CA LEU A 86 -6.12 6.05 4.01
C LEU A 86 -4.78 5.91 3.30
N VAL A 87 -4.05 7.03 3.21
CA VAL A 87 -2.69 7.05 2.65
C VAL A 87 -1.70 7.23 3.79
N THR A 88 -0.64 6.42 3.82
CA THR A 88 0.38 6.53 4.87
C THR A 88 1.79 6.26 4.34
N HIS A 89 2.74 7.09 4.77
CA HIS A 89 4.15 7.00 4.40
C HIS A 89 5.05 7.63 5.47
N GLU A 90 6.33 7.27 5.49
CA GLU A 90 7.33 7.79 6.44
C GLU A 90 7.76 9.24 6.14
N ALA A 91 7.61 9.70 4.89
CA ALA A 91 8.05 11.04 4.48
C ALA A 91 7.23 12.16 5.15
N PRO A 92 7.76 13.39 5.25
CA PRO A 92 7.01 14.54 5.72
C PRO A 92 5.67 14.72 4.99
N ILE A 93 4.68 15.23 5.71
CA ILE A 93 3.33 15.47 5.16
C ILE A 93 3.38 16.50 4.03
N THR A 94 4.01 17.65 4.28
CA THR A 94 4.17 18.73 3.30
C THR A 94 5.07 18.28 2.16
N CYS A 95 4.59 18.41 0.91
CA CYS A 95 5.26 17.93 -0.31
C CYS A 95 5.50 16.41 -0.34
N GLY A 96 4.85 15.64 0.55
CA GLY A 96 4.88 14.19 0.52
C GLY A 96 4.01 13.64 -0.62
N PHE A 97 4.35 12.45 -1.11
CA PHE A 97 3.60 11.80 -2.18
C PHE A 97 2.16 11.46 -1.76
N GLY A 98 1.88 11.39 -0.45
CA GLY A 98 0.51 11.24 0.04
C GLY A 98 -0.43 12.38 -0.37
N ALA A 99 0.09 13.59 -0.59
CA ALA A 99 -0.71 14.71 -1.09
C ALA A 99 -1.18 14.48 -2.53
N GLU A 100 -0.30 13.96 -3.40
CA GLU A 100 -0.63 13.61 -4.79
C GLU A 100 -1.69 12.52 -4.85
N LEU A 101 -1.53 11.46 -4.05
CA LEU A 101 -2.51 10.38 -3.95
C LEU A 101 -3.86 10.90 -3.46
N ALA A 102 -3.87 11.69 -2.39
CA ALA A 102 -5.11 12.27 -1.85
C ALA A 102 -5.82 13.17 -2.86
N ALA A 103 -5.06 14.00 -3.60
CA ALA A 103 -5.61 14.85 -4.64
C ALA A 103 -6.22 14.02 -5.78
N LYS A 104 -5.52 13.00 -6.27
CA LYS A 104 -6.01 12.16 -7.37
C LYS A 104 -7.25 11.34 -6.99
N VAL A 105 -7.33 10.90 -5.75
CA VAL A 105 -8.48 10.15 -5.24
C VAL A 105 -9.75 11.01 -5.19
N GLN A 106 -9.60 12.33 -5.06
CA GLN A 106 -10.70 13.28 -4.96
C GLN A 106 -11.18 13.82 -6.32
N GLU A 107 -10.41 13.63 -7.38
CA GLU A 107 -10.74 13.99 -8.77
C GLU A 107 -11.85 13.09 -9.35
#